data_AF-A0A5B7T1Z0-F1
#
_entry.id   AF-A0A5B7T1Z0-F1
#
_cell.length_a   1.000
_cell.length_b   1.000
_cell.length_c   1.000
_cell.angle_alpha   90.00
_cell.angle_beta   90.00
_cell.angle_gamma   90.00
#
_symmetry.space_group_name_H-M   'P 1'
#
loop_
_entity.id
_entity.type
_entity.pdbx_description
1 polymer ?
#
loop_
_entity_poly.entity_id
_entity_poly.type
_entity_poly.pdbx_seq_one_letter_code
_entity_poly.pdbx_strand_id
1 'polypeptide(L)' 'MLFFGNHGDYEVTCNFLSKEGQTIAEKRICHNTSKKEARDGMREYITNRFSDIIDVAHPIKVVAKLTTK' A
#
# COMPACT_ATOMS: atom_id res chain seq x y z
N MET A 1 -3.67 8.98 -24.55
CA MET A 1 -2.25 8.90 -24.15
C MET A 1 -2.07 7.64 -23.32
N LEU A 2 -1.30 6.69 -23.82
CA LEU A 2 -0.99 5.41 -23.17
C LEU A 2 0.06 5.65 -22.09
N PHE A 3 -0.36 5.69 -20.82
CA PHE A 3 0.58 5.63 -19.70
C PHE A 3 1.09 4.20 -19.59
N PHE A 4 2.15 3.88 -20.33
CA PHE A 4 3.00 2.74 -20.01
C PHE A 4 3.63 3.04 -18.64
N GLY A 5 2.93 2.66 -17.58
CA GLY A 5 3.52 2.64 -16.25
C GLY A 5 4.65 1.63 -16.31
N ASN A 6 5.90 2.08 -16.22
CA ASN A 6 7.04 1.17 -16.13
C ASN A 6 6.74 0.15 -15.02
N HIS A 7 6.58 -1.12 -15.41
CA HIS A 7 6.52 -2.22 -14.45
C HIS A 7 7.89 -2.35 -13.81
N GLY A 8 7.91 -2.56 -12.51
CA GLY A 8 9.14 -2.68 -11.75
C GLY A 8 8.86 -3.19 -10.36
N ASP A 9 9.92 -3.27 -9.57
CA ASP A 9 9.80 -3.62 -8.17
C ASP A 9 9.54 -2.34 -7.38
N TYR A 10 8.52 -2.35 -6.55
CA TYR A 10 8.14 -1.21 -5.72
C TYR A 10 8.15 -1.62 -4.25
N GLU A 11 8.90 -0.88 -3.43
CA GLU A 11 8.70 -0.90 -1.99
C GLU A 11 7.47 -0.04 -1.65
N VAL A 12 6.46 -0.68 -1.08
CA VAL A 12 5.20 -0.05 -0.69
C VAL A 12 5.10 0.00 0.82
N THR A 13 5.02 1.20 1.37
CA THR A 13 4.76 1.44 2.79
C THR A 13 3.33 1.95 2.96
N CYS A 14 2.61 1.43 3.94
CA CYS A 14 1.25 1.82 4.30
C CYS A 14 1.17 2.20 5.77
N ASN A 15 0.63 3.37 6.06
CA ASN A 15 0.31 3.81 7.43
C ASN A 15 -1.20 3.97 7.57
N PHE A 16 -1.78 3.37 8.60
CA PHE A 16 -3.20 3.47 8.91
C PHE A 16 -3.45 3.55 10.42
N LEU A 17 -4.62 4.05 10.79
CA LEU A 17 -5.06 4.11 12.19
C LEU A 17 -5.86 2.84 12.52
N SER A 18 -5.63 2.27 13.69
CA SER A 18 -6.48 1.23 14.25
C SER A 18 -7.68 1.84 14.98
N LYS A 19 -8.74 1.05 15.18
CA LYS A 19 -9.92 1.43 15.98
C LYS A 19 -9.57 1.76 17.43
N GLU A 20 -8.41 1.30 17.92
CA GLU A 20 -7.87 1.62 19.24
C GLU A 20 -7.08 2.94 19.27
N GLY A 21 -7.00 3.66 18.14
CA GLY A 21 -6.26 4.91 18.01
C GLY A 21 -4.75 4.73 17.81
N GLN A 22 -4.27 3.52 17.54
CA GLN A 22 -2.85 3.26 17.31
C GLN A 22 -2.52 3.43 15.83
N THR A 23 -1.39 4.06 15.52
CA THR A 23 -0.88 4.13 14.14
C THR A 23 -0.05 2.90 13.84
N ILE A 24 -0.45 2.14 12.83
CA ILE A 24 0.23 0.93 12.36
C ILE A 24 0.90 1.24 11.01
N ALA A 25 2.16 0.81 10.87
CA ALA A 25 2.96 0.99 9.67
C ALA A 25 3.38 -0.39 9.11
N GLU A 26 3.00 -0.67 7.87
CA GLU A 26 3.28 -1.92 7.17
C GLU A 26 4.09 -1.67 5.91
N LYS A 27 5.04 -2.56 5.61
CA LYS A 27 5.91 -2.45 4.44
C LYS A 27 5.94 -3.76 3.67
N ARG A 28 5.84 -3.69 2.34
CA ARG A 28 5.95 -4.83 1.42
C ARG A 28 6.72 -4.45 0.16
N ILE A 29 7.28 -5.45 -0.51
CA ILE A 29 7.85 -5.29 -1.85
C ILE A 29 6.88 -5.94 -2.84
N CYS A 30 6.41 -5.17 -3.82
CA CYS A 30 5.59 -5.65 -4.92
C CYS A 30 6.49 -5.77 -6.16
N HIS A 31 6.56 -6.96 -6.76
CA HIS A 31 7.45 -7.24 -7.89
C HIS A 31 6.74 -7.10 -9.24
N ASN A 32 7.48 -6.65 -10.25
CA ASN A 32 7.02 -6.56 -11.66
C ASN A 32 5.63 -5.94 -11.84
N THR A 33 5.33 -4.89 -11.08
CA THR A 33 4.02 -4.25 -11.06
C THR A 33 4.16 -2.79 -11.43
N SER A 34 3.10 -2.15 -11.91
CA SER A 34 3.07 -0.69 -12.03
C SER A 34 2.95 -0.04 -10.66
N LYS A 35 3.40 1.23 -10.53
CA LYS A 35 3.24 2.00 -9.29
C LYS A 35 1.78 2.05 -8.80
N LYS A 36 0.81 2.06 -9.71
CA LYS A 36 -0.62 2.09 -9.37
C LYS A 36 -1.06 0.76 -8.76
N GLU A 37 -0.80 -0.33 -9.46
CA GLU A 37 -1.11 -1.69 -8.99
C GLU A 37 -0.43 -2.00 -7.64
N ALA A 38 0.82 -1.57 -7.44
CA ALA A 38 1.52 -1.71 -6.16
C ALA A 38 0.75 -1.04 -5.00
N ARG A 39 0.20 0.16 -5.23
CA ARG A 39 -0.57 0.90 -4.21
C ARG A 39 -1.94 0.27 -3.98
N ASP A 40 -2.63 -0.08 -5.05
CA ASP A 40 -3.97 -0.67 -4.98
C ASP A 40 -3.90 -2.05 -4.29
N GLY A 41 -2.92 -2.89 -4.66
CA GLY A 41 -2.69 -4.18 -4.03
C GLY A 41 -2.28 -4.07 -2.55
N MET A 42 -1.48 -3.06 -2.16
CA MET A 42 -1.18 -2.83 -0.74
C MET A 42 -2.43 -2.40 0.03
N ARG A 43 -3.30 -1.56 -0.57
CA ARG A 43 -4.55 -1.14 0.07
C ARG A 43 -5.48 -2.32 0.30
N GLU A 44 -5.66 -3.16 -0.72
CA GLU A 44 -6.45 -4.38 -0.62
C GLU A 44 -5.90 -5.34 0.43
N TYR A 45 -4.58 -5.56 0.44
CA TYR A 45 -3.91 -6.38 1.46
C TYR A 45 -4.22 -5.87 2.87
N ILE A 46 -4.08 -4.57 3.12
CA ILE A 46 -4.30 -3.98 4.44
C ILE A 46 -5.78 -4.06 4.84
N THR A 47 -6.69 -3.71 3.94
CA THR A 47 -8.13 -3.80 4.22
C THR A 47 -8.56 -5.23 4.51
N ASN A 48 -8.04 -6.23 3.79
CA ASN A 48 -8.37 -7.63 4.04
C ASN A 48 -7.71 -8.16 5.32
N ARG A 49 -6.41 -7.94 5.51
CA ARG A 49 -5.62 -8.48 6.62
C ARG A 49 -5.96 -7.84 7.96
N PHE A 50 -6.30 -6.56 7.97
CA PHE A 50 -6.57 -5.78 9.18
C PHE A 50 -8.02 -5.30 9.24
N SER A 51 -8.94 -5.90 8.48
CA SER A 51 -10.37 -5.56 8.44
C SER A 51 -11.00 -5.41 9.84
N ASP A 52 -10.58 -6.26 10.79
CA ASP A 52 -11.09 -6.25 12.16
C ASP A 52 -10.65 -5.01 12.96
N ILE A 53 -9.43 -4.52 12.73
CA ILE A 53 -8.81 -3.48 13.55
C ILE A 53 -8.66 -2.13 12.84
N ILE A 54 -8.74 -2.08 11.51
CA ILE A 54 -8.53 -0.86 10.74
C ILE A 54 -9.68 0.12 10.95
N ASP A 55 -9.34 1.38 11.18
CA ASP A 55 -10.31 2.46 11.18
C ASP A 55 -10.49 2.98 9.75
N VAL A 56 -11.59 2.55 9.12
CA VAL A 56 -11.96 2.94 7.75
C VAL A 56 -12.45 4.40 7.63
N ALA A 57 -12.76 5.06 8.74
CA ALA A 57 -13.11 6.48 8.74
C ALA A 57 -11.89 7.38 8.54
N HIS A 58 -10.68 6.84 8.80
CA HIS A 58 -9.43 7.56 8.65
C HIS A 58 -8.70 7.21 7.34
N PRO A 59 -7.99 8.19 6.75
CA PRO A 59 -7.31 7.97 5.48
C PRO A 59 -6.12 7.01 5.62
N ILE A 60 -6.15 5.93 4.84
CA ILE A 60 -5.03 5.00 4.67
C ILE A 60 -3.97 5.66 3.77
N LYS A 61 -2.77 5.91 4.30
CA LYS A 61 -1.66 6.53 3.55
C LYS A 61 -0.77 5.45 2.95
N VAL A 62 -0.86 5.25 1.63
CA VAL A 62 -0.03 4.29 0.88
C VAL A 62 0.98 5.02 0.00
N VAL A 63 2.26 4.72 0.20
CA VAL A 63 3.39 5.28 -0.55
C VAL A 63 4.16 4.14 -1.22
N ALA A 64 4.23 4.18 -2.55
CA ALA A 64 5.05 3.27 -3.35
C ALA A 64 6.29 4.00 -3.86
N LYS A 65 7.47 3.44 -3.59
CA LYS A 65 8.79 3.88 -4.07
C LYS A 65 9.36 2.79 -4.96
N LEU A 66 9.85 3.18 -6.14
CA LEU A 66 10.55 2.23 -7.01
C LEU A 66 11.79 1.74 -6.25
N THR A 67 11.95 0.43 -6.14
CA THR A 67 13.17 -0.15 -5.60
C THR A 67 14.07 -0.53 -6.78
N THR A 68 15.24 0.08 -6.84
CA THR A 68 16.32 -0.35 -7.72
C THR A 68 17.09 -1.44 -6.98
N LYS A 69 17.17 -2.64 -7.56
CA LYS A 69 18.12 -3.66 -7.12
C LYS A 69 19.54 -3.10 -7.10
#